data_AF-W9G137-F1
#
_entry.id   AF-W9G137-F1
#
_cell.length_a   1.000
_cell.length_b   1.000
_cell.length_c   1.000
_cell.angle_alpha   90.00
_cell.angle_beta   90.00
_cell.angle_gamma   90.00
#
_symmetry.space_group_name_H-M   'P 1'
#
loop_
_entity.id
_entity.type
_entity.pdbx_description
1 polymer ?
#
loop_
_entity_poly.entity_id
_entity_poly.type
_entity_poly.pdbx_seq_one_letter_code
_entity_poly.pdbx_strand_id
1 'polypeptide(L)'
;MRRSVDTTVLSVSDSKSMVQVRFHLVPDAQARTSVESEGLWASDLGDGTFRLANVPWFVTGVAFDDIVEAETGADGRLWVTRVRQWSGRNVVRVSLNVQGDPDAVVEHVGTEFTNLGVDAEGMGPPSWMLALDIPAEADLGAIKSLLRAGAEAGRWTFEEACVGARWDDL
;
A
#
# COMPACT_ATOMS: atom_id res chain seq x y z
N MET A 1 -31.26 -18.66 -49.31
CA MET A 1 -30.14 -17.74 -49.02
C MET A 1 -30.42 -17.08 -47.68
N ARG A 2 -30.00 -17.68 -46.57
CA ARG A 2 -30.19 -17.11 -45.21
C ARG A 2 -28.85 -16.50 -44.79
N ARG A 3 -28.81 -15.18 -44.58
CA ARG A 3 -27.66 -14.50 -43.98
C ARG A 3 -27.70 -14.76 -42.48
N SER A 4 -26.70 -15.46 -41.97
CA SER A 4 -26.46 -15.60 -40.53
C SER A 4 -25.86 -14.29 -40.03
N VAL A 5 -26.40 -13.77 -38.94
CA VAL A 5 -25.84 -12.64 -38.20
C VAL A 5 -24.82 -13.21 -37.24
N ASP A 6 -23.56 -12.82 -37.41
CA ASP A 6 -22.48 -13.13 -36.47
C ASP A 6 -22.61 -12.16 -35.30
N THR A 7 -23.14 -12.66 -34.18
CA THR A 7 -23.19 -11.90 -32.92
C THR A 7 -21.90 -12.19 -32.18
N THR A 8 -20.91 -11.31 -32.35
CA THR A 8 -19.73 -11.26 -31.48
C THR A 8 -20.18 -10.91 -30.07
N VAL A 9 -20.12 -11.88 -29.16
CA VAL A 9 -20.31 -11.65 -27.73
C VAL A 9 -19.03 -11.00 -27.22
N LEU A 10 -19.07 -9.68 -27.00
CA LEU A 10 -18.03 -8.97 -26.26
C LEU A 10 -18.01 -9.54 -24.84
N SER A 11 -16.90 -10.15 -24.45
CA SER A 11 -16.68 -10.64 -23.09
C SER A 11 -16.80 -9.48 -22.11
N VAL A 12 -17.76 -9.57 -21.21
CA VAL A 12 -17.86 -8.68 -20.05
C VAL A 12 -16.61 -8.92 -19.20
N SER A 13 -15.78 -7.89 -19.08
CA SER A 13 -14.68 -7.85 -18.10
C SER A 13 -15.28 -8.09 -16.71
N ASP A 14 -14.86 -9.17 -16.05
CA ASP A 14 -15.18 -9.43 -14.65
C ASP A 14 -14.72 -8.23 -13.82
N SER A 15 -15.65 -7.35 -13.46
CA SER A 15 -15.39 -6.31 -12.47
C SER A 15 -15.25 -7.04 -11.14
N LYS A 16 -14.02 -7.42 -10.78
CA LYS A 16 -13.70 -8.06 -9.52
C LYS A 16 -14.27 -7.20 -8.40
N SER A 17 -15.24 -7.72 -7.65
CA SER A 17 -15.84 -7.01 -6.54
C SER A 17 -14.77 -6.81 -5.46
N MET A 18 -14.46 -5.56 -5.18
CA MET A 18 -13.52 -5.18 -4.12
C MET A 18 -14.24 -5.18 -2.78
N VAL A 19 -13.61 -5.80 -1.77
CA VAL A 19 -14.08 -5.82 -0.38
C VAL A 19 -13.07 -5.08 0.49
N GLN A 20 -13.49 -4.64 1.68
CA GLN A 20 -12.58 -4.10 2.68
C GLN A 20 -12.28 -5.16 3.73
N VAL A 21 -11.00 -5.44 3.96
CA VAL A 21 -10.50 -6.23 5.09
C VAL A 21 -9.85 -5.30 6.10
N ARG A 22 -10.01 -5.59 7.40
CA ARG A 22 -9.56 -4.71 8.48
C ARG A 22 -8.45 -5.34 9.31
N PHE A 23 -7.50 -4.51 9.68
CA PHE A 23 -6.42 -4.85 10.59
C PHE A 23 -6.64 -4.12 11.90
N HIS A 24 -6.48 -4.84 13.01
CA HIS A 24 -6.30 -4.19 14.30
C HIS A 24 -4.92 -3.53 14.31
N LEU A 25 -4.88 -2.26 14.71
CA LEU A 25 -3.61 -1.59 14.96
C LEU A 25 -3.20 -1.89 16.40
N VAL A 26 -1.99 -2.42 16.58
CA VAL A 26 -1.42 -2.56 17.92
C VAL A 26 -1.16 -1.13 18.42
N PRO A 27 -1.67 -0.74 19.61
CA PRO A 27 -1.31 0.54 20.20
C PRO A 27 0.20 0.56 20.43
N ASP A 28 0.94 1.28 19.60
CA ASP A 28 2.33 1.61 19.91
C ASP A 28 2.33 2.62 21.07
N ALA A 29 3.21 2.43 22.05
CA ALA A 29 3.43 3.41 23.11
C ALA A 29 3.87 4.79 22.57
N GLN A 30 4.33 4.85 21.31
CA GLN A 30 4.62 6.05 20.53
C GLN A 30 3.58 6.37 19.44
N ALA A 31 2.45 5.64 19.38
CA ALA A 31 1.45 5.78 18.32
C ALA A 31 1.02 7.25 18.14
N ARG A 32 1.39 7.82 16.99
CA ARG A 32 1.04 9.20 16.59
C ARG A 32 -0.45 9.37 16.24
N THR A 33 -1.27 8.34 16.44
CA THR A 33 -2.67 8.30 16.01
C THR A 33 -3.55 7.54 17.02
N SER A 34 -4.77 8.02 17.23
CA SER A 34 -5.80 7.34 18.03
C SER A 34 -6.61 6.32 17.21
N VAL A 35 -6.16 5.98 16.01
CA VAL A 35 -6.85 5.04 15.12
C VAL A 35 -6.62 3.61 15.61
N GLU A 36 -7.71 2.88 15.83
CA GLU A 36 -7.69 1.52 16.39
C GLU A 36 -7.63 0.42 15.31
N SER A 37 -7.96 0.77 14.07
CA SER A 37 -7.94 -0.17 12.94
C SER A 37 -7.76 0.54 11.61
N GLU A 38 -7.13 -0.15 10.68
CA GLU A 38 -7.03 0.26 9.28
C GLU A 38 -7.82 -0.69 8.38
N GLY A 39 -8.52 -0.16 7.39
CA GLY A 39 -9.20 -0.95 6.36
C GLY A 39 -8.44 -0.87 5.04
N LEU A 40 -8.09 -2.01 4.47
CA LEU A 40 -7.49 -2.12 3.15
C LEU A 40 -8.48 -2.73 2.17
N TRP A 41 -8.45 -2.24 0.94
CA TRP A 41 -9.16 -2.83 -0.18
C TRP A 41 -8.50 -4.13 -0.58
N ALA A 42 -9.30 -5.14 -0.89
CA ALA A 42 -8.83 -6.44 -1.32
C ALA A 42 -9.77 -7.11 -2.32
N SER A 43 -9.20 -7.94 -3.19
CA SER A 43 -9.97 -8.89 -3.99
C SER A 43 -10.26 -10.14 -3.16
N ASP A 44 -11.52 -10.57 -3.11
CA ASP A 44 -11.87 -11.90 -2.59
C ASP A 44 -11.35 -12.99 -3.55
N LEU A 45 -10.62 -13.96 -3.00
CA LEU A 45 -10.09 -15.10 -3.74
C LEU A 45 -10.87 -16.40 -3.48
N GLY A 46 -11.84 -16.37 -2.58
CA GLY A 46 -12.52 -17.55 -2.05
C GLY A 46 -11.84 -18.13 -0.81
N ASP A 47 -12.53 -19.06 -0.15
CA ASP A 47 -12.03 -19.83 0.99
C ASP A 47 -11.47 -18.99 2.16
N GLY A 48 -12.02 -17.79 2.36
CA GLY A 48 -11.60 -16.87 3.43
C GLY A 48 -10.27 -16.16 3.16
N THR A 49 -9.78 -16.17 1.91
CA THR A 49 -8.53 -15.52 1.52
C THR A 49 -8.77 -14.29 0.63
N PHE A 50 -7.94 -13.27 0.83
CA PHE A 50 -8.09 -11.97 0.19
C PHE A 50 -6.74 -11.46 -0.28
N ARG A 51 -6.67 -10.88 -1.47
CA ARG A 51 -5.48 -10.23 -2.00
C ARG A 51 -5.56 -8.73 -1.80
N LEU A 52 -4.63 -8.15 -1.05
CA LEU A 52 -4.57 -6.71 -0.80
C LEU A 52 -4.34 -5.94 -2.11
N ALA A 53 -4.99 -4.79 -2.23
CA ALA A 53 -5.06 -4.03 -3.48
C ALA A 53 -4.74 -2.54 -3.32
N ASN A 54 -4.24 -2.12 -2.15
CA ASN A 54 -3.68 -0.79 -1.93
C ASN A 54 -2.60 -0.87 -0.85
N VAL A 55 -1.73 0.14 -0.79
CA VAL A 55 -0.63 0.21 0.17
C VAL A 55 -1.12 0.63 1.57
N PRO A 56 -0.60 0.06 2.66
CA PRO A 56 -1.05 0.40 4.02
C PRO A 56 -0.44 1.69 4.58
N TRP A 57 -1.28 2.48 5.24
CA TRP A 57 -0.92 3.72 5.91
C TRP A 57 -0.43 3.54 7.34
N PHE A 58 -0.92 2.54 8.06
CA PHE A 58 -0.63 2.35 9.48
C PHE A 58 -0.21 0.91 9.82
N VAL A 59 -0.90 -0.10 9.30
CA VAL A 59 -0.58 -1.50 9.61
C VAL A 59 0.81 -1.87 9.07
N THR A 60 1.66 -2.44 9.92
CA THR A 60 3.01 -2.89 9.54
C THR A 60 2.99 -4.37 9.15
N GLY A 61 4.01 -4.81 8.42
CA GLY A 61 4.23 -6.22 8.07
C GLY A 61 3.34 -6.74 6.93
N VAL A 62 2.65 -5.86 6.20
CA VAL A 62 1.89 -6.20 5.00
C VAL A 62 2.19 -5.22 3.87
N ALA A 63 2.02 -5.68 2.63
CA ALA A 63 2.23 -4.91 1.41
C ALA A 63 1.09 -5.10 0.40
N PHE A 64 1.08 -4.27 -0.65
CA PHE A 64 0.24 -4.50 -1.81
C PHE A 64 0.46 -5.92 -2.39
N ASP A 65 -0.60 -6.53 -2.91
CA ASP A 65 -0.61 -7.89 -3.50
C ASP A 65 -0.38 -9.06 -2.52
N ASP A 66 -0.18 -8.78 -1.22
CA ASP A 66 -0.16 -9.82 -0.20
C ASP A 66 -1.48 -10.59 -0.17
N ILE A 67 -1.41 -11.89 0.12
CA ILE A 67 -2.58 -12.72 0.39
C ILE A 67 -2.73 -12.85 1.90
N VAL A 68 -3.92 -12.50 2.40
CA VAL A 68 -4.28 -12.57 3.82
C VAL A 68 -5.48 -13.49 4.02
N GLU A 69 -5.62 -14.02 5.23
CA GLU A 69 -6.87 -14.61 5.69
C GLU A 69 -7.66 -13.61 6.51
N ALA A 70 -8.98 -13.59 6.33
CA ALA A 70 -9.87 -12.81 7.17
C ALA A 70 -11.15 -13.57 7.51
N GLU A 71 -11.69 -13.29 8.68
CA GLU A 71 -12.95 -13.85 9.17
C GLU A 71 -13.95 -12.72 9.46
N THR A 72 -15.24 -12.99 9.28
CA THR A 72 -16.29 -12.04 9.64
C THR A 72 -16.40 -11.96 11.16
N GLY A 73 -16.09 -10.80 11.71
CA GLY A 73 -16.23 -10.51 13.13
C GLY A 73 -17.69 -10.35 13.56
N ALA A 74 -17.91 -10.24 14.88
CA ALA A 74 -19.24 -10.02 15.45
C ALA A 74 -19.88 -8.68 15.01
N ASP A 75 -19.08 -7.73 14.54
CA ASP A 75 -19.50 -6.45 13.97
C ASP A 75 -19.86 -6.53 12.46
N GLY A 76 -19.79 -7.72 11.87
CA GLY A 76 -20.08 -7.96 10.46
C GLY A 76 -18.98 -7.52 9.50
N ARG A 77 -17.81 -7.11 10.00
CA ARG A 77 -16.65 -6.70 9.19
C ARG A 77 -15.66 -7.86 9.02
N LEU A 78 -14.94 -7.87 7.91
CA LEU A 78 -13.84 -8.82 7.70
C LEU A 78 -12.61 -8.35 8.47
N TRP A 79 -12.12 -9.17 9.40
CA TRP A 79 -10.93 -8.92 10.19
C TRP A 79 -9.82 -9.88 9.81
N VAL A 80 -8.66 -9.33 9.44
CA VAL A 80 -7.50 -10.12 9.05
C VAL A 80 -6.97 -10.89 10.25
N THR A 81 -6.81 -12.20 10.09
CA THR A 81 -6.32 -13.11 11.12
C THR A 81 -4.83 -13.44 10.93
N ARG A 82 -4.35 -13.48 9.68
CA ARG A 82 -2.93 -13.63 9.35
C ARG A 82 -2.61 -13.28 7.90
N VAL A 83 -1.33 -12.99 7.65
CA VAL A 83 -0.75 -13.01 6.30
C VAL A 83 -0.48 -14.45 5.90
N ARG A 84 -0.95 -14.84 4.71
CA ARG A 84 -0.72 -16.16 4.10
C ARG A 84 0.47 -16.19 3.18
N GLN A 85 0.62 -15.15 2.37
CA GLN A 85 1.69 -15.05 1.39
C GLN A 85 2.09 -13.59 1.24
N TRP A 86 3.38 -13.32 1.43
CA TRP A 86 3.98 -12.03 1.13
C TRP A 86 4.24 -11.92 -0.38
N SER A 87 3.97 -10.75 -0.95
CA SER A 87 4.16 -10.44 -2.37
C SER A 87 5.62 -10.21 -2.74
N GLY A 88 6.49 -10.02 -1.75
CA GLY A 88 7.90 -9.63 -1.95
C GLY A 88 8.10 -8.12 -2.09
N ARG A 89 7.01 -7.34 -2.07
CA ARG A 89 7.02 -5.88 -2.18
C ARG A 89 7.35 -5.26 -0.83
N ASN A 90 8.01 -4.10 -0.86
CA ASN A 90 8.35 -3.35 0.35
C ASN A 90 7.42 -2.14 0.50
N VAL A 91 7.13 -1.79 1.74
CA VAL A 91 6.38 -0.59 2.11
C VAL A 91 7.26 0.30 2.96
N VAL A 92 7.50 1.52 2.47
CA VAL A 92 8.16 2.59 3.22
C VAL A 92 7.20 3.76 3.30
N ARG A 93 7.07 4.36 4.48
CA ARG A 93 6.24 5.56 4.68
C ARG A 93 7.12 6.77 4.86
N VAL A 94 6.82 7.84 4.14
CA VAL A 94 7.58 9.09 4.15
C VAL A 94 6.72 10.19 4.76
N SER A 95 7.06 10.65 5.97
CA SER A 95 6.42 11.80 6.61
C SER A 95 7.08 13.09 6.16
N LEU A 96 6.36 13.92 5.40
CA LEU A 96 6.88 15.11 4.73
C LEU A 96 6.98 16.31 5.68
N ASN A 97 8.11 17.02 5.61
CA ASN A 97 8.24 18.36 6.15
C ASN A 97 7.78 19.36 5.08
N VAL A 98 6.50 19.69 5.10
CA VAL A 98 5.91 20.58 4.09
C VAL A 98 6.31 22.03 4.37
N GLN A 99 6.96 22.63 3.38
CA GLN A 99 7.25 24.06 3.32
C GLN A 99 6.58 24.62 2.06
N GLY A 100 5.61 25.52 2.21
CA GLY A 100 4.84 26.05 1.08
C GLY A 100 3.55 25.28 0.80
N ASP A 101 3.22 25.10 -0.47
CA ASP A 101 2.00 24.43 -0.91
C ASP A 101 2.10 22.89 -0.70
N PRO A 102 1.28 22.31 0.19
CA PRO A 102 1.36 20.89 0.51
C PRO A 102 1.09 19.97 -0.68
N ASP A 103 0.14 20.30 -1.54
CA ASP A 103 -0.23 19.43 -2.66
C ASP A 103 0.92 19.38 -3.68
N ALA A 104 1.54 20.53 -3.96
CA ALA A 104 2.72 20.62 -4.81
C ALA A 104 3.93 19.86 -4.22
N VAL A 105 4.12 19.91 -2.90
CA VAL A 105 5.20 19.15 -2.23
C VAL A 105 4.94 17.65 -2.32
N VAL A 106 3.72 17.19 -2.05
CA VAL A 106 3.32 15.78 -2.15
C VAL A 106 3.52 15.27 -3.57
N GLU A 107 3.04 16.01 -4.58
CA GLU A 107 3.19 15.65 -5.99
C GLU A 107 4.67 15.59 -6.41
N HIS A 108 5.46 16.59 -6.01
CA HIS A 108 6.88 16.65 -6.35
C HIS A 108 7.67 15.48 -5.75
N VAL A 109 7.49 15.20 -4.46
CA VAL A 109 8.19 14.09 -3.80
C VAL A 109 7.69 12.74 -4.34
N GLY A 110 6.37 12.60 -4.58
CA GLY A 110 5.82 11.41 -5.23
C GLY A 110 6.48 11.15 -6.59
N THR A 111 6.65 12.20 -7.40
CA THR A 111 7.33 12.12 -8.71
C THR A 111 8.78 11.67 -8.60
N GLU A 112 9.53 12.09 -7.56
CA GLU A 112 10.90 11.61 -7.33
C GLU A 112 10.95 10.08 -7.17
N PHE A 113 9.97 9.49 -6.46
CA PHE A 113 9.86 8.04 -6.29
C PHE A 113 9.31 7.34 -7.54
N THR A 114 8.33 7.93 -8.23
CA THR A 114 7.82 7.39 -9.51
C THR A 114 8.92 7.28 -10.56
N ASN A 115 9.88 8.23 -10.59
CA ASN A 115 11.04 8.17 -11.48
C ASN A 115 11.97 6.99 -11.18
N LEU A 116 11.87 6.36 -10.01
CA LEU A 116 12.56 5.13 -9.62
C LEU A 116 11.69 3.87 -9.78
N GLY A 117 10.50 4.00 -10.38
CA GLY A 117 9.56 2.89 -10.56
C GLY A 117 8.82 2.50 -9.26
N VAL A 118 8.71 3.43 -8.31
CA VAL A 118 7.98 3.24 -7.04
C VAL A 118 6.64 3.97 -7.13
N ASP A 119 5.57 3.24 -6.85
CA ASP A 119 4.24 3.84 -6.72
C ASP A 119 4.10 4.49 -5.34
N ALA A 120 3.40 5.62 -5.27
CA ALA A 120 3.20 6.36 -4.04
C ALA A 120 1.74 6.80 -3.90
N GLU A 121 1.10 6.43 -2.80
CA GLU A 121 -0.16 7.04 -2.40
C GLU A 121 0.12 8.19 -1.43
N GLY A 122 -0.63 9.30 -1.55
CA GLY A 122 -0.51 10.47 -0.67
C GLY A 122 -1.70 10.64 0.29
N MET A 123 -1.42 11.03 1.54
CA MET A 123 -2.41 11.39 2.56
C MET A 123 -2.23 12.85 2.98
N GLY A 124 -3.34 13.59 3.07
CA GLY A 124 -3.43 14.96 3.59
C GLY A 124 -4.00 15.04 5.02
N PRO A 125 -4.26 16.24 5.58
CA PRO A 125 -4.17 16.58 7.01
C PRO A 125 -4.80 15.57 8.00
N PRO A 126 -4.20 15.38 9.21
CA PRO A 126 -3.29 16.32 9.91
C PRO A 126 -1.79 16.10 9.67
N SER A 127 -1.41 15.12 8.85
CA SER A 127 -0.01 14.84 8.50
C SER A 127 0.10 14.59 7.02
N TRP A 128 1.14 15.14 6.39
CA TRP A 128 1.42 14.91 4.98
C TRP A 128 2.39 13.74 4.86
N MET A 129 1.92 12.67 4.22
CA MET A 129 2.67 11.43 4.14
C MET A 129 2.49 10.79 2.77
N LEU A 130 3.55 10.11 2.32
CA LEU A 130 3.48 9.15 1.22
C LEU A 130 3.64 7.74 1.75
N ALA A 131 2.78 6.82 1.32
CA ALA A 131 3.00 5.39 1.47
C ALA A 131 3.54 4.87 0.13
N LEU A 132 4.77 4.38 0.16
CA LEU A 132 5.47 3.89 -1.02
C LEU A 132 5.23 2.39 -1.18
N ASP A 133 4.80 1.98 -2.36
CA ASP A 133 4.74 0.59 -2.79
C ASP A 133 5.93 0.29 -3.69
N ILE A 134 6.90 -0.44 -3.16
CA ILE A 134 8.21 -0.68 -3.79
C ILE A 134 8.23 -2.11 -4.34
N PRO A 135 8.27 -2.29 -5.68
CA PRO A 135 8.36 -3.61 -6.29
C PRO A 135 9.58 -4.42 -5.82
N ALA A 136 9.45 -5.75 -5.81
CA ALA A 136 10.50 -6.67 -5.36
C ALA A 136 11.78 -6.58 -6.23
N GLU A 137 11.61 -6.20 -7.48
CA GLU A 137 12.64 -6.07 -8.51
C GLU A 137 13.25 -4.67 -8.61
N ALA A 138 12.74 -3.70 -7.84
CA ALA A 138 13.20 -2.31 -7.90
C ALA A 138 14.67 -2.16 -7.46
N ASP A 139 15.30 -1.06 -7.89
CA ASP A 139 16.65 -0.68 -7.46
C ASP A 139 16.60 -0.12 -6.02
N LEU A 140 16.67 -1.02 -5.05
CA LEU A 140 16.62 -0.69 -3.63
C LEU A 140 17.77 0.24 -3.19
N GLY A 141 18.92 0.17 -3.87
CA GLY A 141 20.07 1.04 -3.56
C GLY A 141 19.79 2.49 -3.91
N ALA A 142 19.23 2.74 -5.10
CA ALA A 142 18.81 4.07 -5.53
C ALA A 142 17.70 4.63 -4.62
N ILE A 143 16.71 3.80 -4.28
CA ILE A 143 15.58 4.19 -3.41
C ILE A 143 16.07 4.55 -2.01
N LYS A 144 16.90 3.70 -1.37
CA LYS A 144 17.50 3.99 -0.07
C LYS A 144 18.34 5.26 -0.09
N SER A 145 19.09 5.49 -1.16
CA SER A 145 19.90 6.70 -1.33
C SER A 145 19.03 7.96 -1.37
N LEU A 146 17.91 7.93 -2.12
CA LEU A 146 16.95 9.04 -2.16
C LEU A 146 16.32 9.28 -0.78
N LEU A 147 15.84 8.22 -0.12
CA LEU A 147 15.24 8.30 1.23
C LEU A 147 16.19 8.94 2.24
N ARG A 148 17.46 8.50 2.28
CA ARG A 148 18.49 9.05 3.16
C ARG A 148 18.81 10.51 2.84
N ALA A 149 19.03 10.84 1.56
CA ALA A 149 19.36 12.19 1.14
C ALA A 149 18.27 13.21 1.51
N GLY A 150 16.99 12.87 1.31
CA GLY A 150 15.91 13.78 1.71
C GLY A 150 15.72 13.87 3.22
N ALA A 151 16.01 12.80 3.97
CA ALA A 151 16.00 12.85 5.44
C ALA A 151 17.14 13.74 5.98
N GLU A 152 18.36 13.60 5.46
CA GLU A 152 19.51 14.43 5.81
C GLU A 152 19.28 15.91 5.47
N ALA A 153 18.59 16.19 4.36
CA ALA A 153 18.19 17.54 3.97
C ALA A 153 17.00 18.09 4.77
N GLY A 154 16.43 17.33 5.71
CA GLY A 154 15.28 17.73 6.52
C GLY A 154 13.97 17.87 5.73
N ARG A 155 13.88 17.27 4.54
CA ARG A 155 12.68 17.27 3.69
C ARG A 155 11.61 16.31 4.21
N TRP A 156 12.02 15.23 4.87
CA TRP A 156 11.12 14.23 5.45
C TRP A 156 11.79 13.39 6.53
N THR A 157 11.00 12.55 7.17
CA THR A 157 11.47 11.34 7.87
C THR A 157 10.82 10.13 7.19
N PHE A 158 11.36 8.93 7.39
CA PHE A 158 10.76 7.72 6.83
C PHE A 158 10.77 6.54 7.80
N GLU A 159 9.87 5.60 7.56
CA GLU A 159 9.66 4.39 8.34
C GLU A 159 9.54 3.18 7.42
N GLU A 160 10.23 2.09 7.77
CA GLU A 160 10.17 0.80 7.08
C GLU A 160 9.00 -0.01 7.65
N ALA A 161 7.84 0.05 6.99
CA ALA A 161 6.60 -0.54 7.50
C ALA A 161 6.47 -2.04 7.15
N CYS A 162 7.01 -2.47 6.01
CA CYS A 162 7.09 -3.87 5.60
C CYS A 162 8.29 -4.01 4.66
N VAL A 163 9.36 -4.67 5.11
CA VAL A 163 10.57 -4.87 4.30
C VAL A 163 11.03 -6.31 4.40
N GLY A 164 11.61 -6.86 3.34
CA GLY A 164 12.21 -8.20 3.36
C GLY A 164 13.73 -8.20 3.27
N ALA A 165 14.33 -9.38 3.32
CA ALA A 165 15.79 -9.56 3.46
C ALA A 165 16.64 -8.76 2.44
N ARG A 166 16.21 -8.67 1.17
CA ARG A 166 16.93 -7.87 0.15
C ARG A 166 17.02 -6.39 0.50
N TRP A 167 16.06 -5.88 1.26
CA TRP A 167 16.13 -4.54 1.81
C TRP A 167 17.24 -4.48 2.85
N ASP A 168 17.28 -5.38 3.83
CA ASP A 168 18.23 -5.35 4.95
C ASP A 168 19.70 -5.52 4.55
N ASP A 169 19.98 -6.22 3.46
CA ASP A 169 21.34 -6.53 2.99
C ASP A 169 22.08 -5.33 2.35
N LEU A 170 21.50 -4.11 2.36
CA LEU A 170 22.01 -2.88 1.73
C LEU A 170 22.23 -1.71 2.72
#